data_AF-A0A819SLH3-F1
#
_entry.id   AF-A0A819SLH3-F1
#
_cell.length_a   1.000
_cell.length_b   1.000
_cell.length_c   1.000
_cell.angle_alpha   90.00
_cell.angle_beta   90.00
_cell.angle_gamma   90.00
#
_symmetry.space_group_name_H-M   'P 1'
#
loop_
_entity.id
_entity.type
_entity.pdbx_description
1 polymer ?
#
loop_
_entity_poly.entity_id
_entity_poly.type
_entity_poly.pdbx_seq_one_letter_code
_entity_poly.pdbx_strand_id
1 'polypeptide(L)'
;SYRNRQCFGKAVKRVIQSLPQDTDKHVTLVRHIAQELNVIPKTITQHKRQQRSLPIELQELIIKFYNQDDISYQLAGKRDRITVRETFQLFLTEYLDTNINLSLTSFNDLRPMNILVQSYTRERSCL
;
A
#
# COMPACT_ATOMS: atom_id res chain seq x y z
N SER A 1 18.27 41.41 8.03
CA SER A 1 19.51 41.26 8.82
C SER A 1 19.25 41.75 10.25
N TYR A 2 19.82 41.10 11.27
CA TYR A 2 19.57 41.46 12.68
C TYR A 2 20.45 42.64 13.11
N ARG A 3 19.88 43.58 13.87
CA ARG A 3 20.55 44.83 14.28
C ARG A 3 21.71 44.63 15.26
N ASN A 4 21.64 43.60 16.10
CA ASN A 4 22.57 43.35 17.20
C ASN A 4 22.51 41.89 17.68
N ARG A 5 23.61 41.39 18.27
CA ARG A 5 23.77 39.99 18.69
C ARG A 5 22.66 39.52 19.64
N GLN A 6 22.22 40.39 20.55
CA GLN A 6 21.14 40.08 21.49
C GLN A 6 19.81 39.81 20.79
N CYS A 7 19.49 40.57 19.74
CA CYS A 7 18.26 40.38 18.95
C CYS A 7 18.30 39.06 18.17
N PHE A 8 19.47 38.69 17.63
CA PHE A 8 19.65 37.38 17.00
C PHE A 8 19.44 36.24 18.01
N GLY A 9 20.07 36.32 19.19
CA GLY A 9 19.90 35.31 20.23
C GLY A 9 18.44 35.16 20.69
N LYS A 10 17.69 36.26 20.82
CA LYS A 10 16.26 36.23 21.12
C LYS A 10 15.45 35.55 20.02
N ALA A 11 15.76 35.81 18.75
CA ALA A 11 15.09 35.19 17.62
C ALA A 11 15.34 33.67 17.58
N VAL A 12 16.60 33.25 17.73
CA VAL A 12 16.97 31.82 17.79
C VAL A 12 16.23 31.11 18.93
N LYS A 13 16.17 31.73 20.12
CA LYS A 13 15.47 31.14 21.28
C LYS A 13 13.97 30.92 21.01
N ARG A 14 13.31 31.88 20.35
CA ARG A 14 11.89 31.76 19.98
C ARG A 14 11.67 30.63 18.97
N VAL A 15 12.56 30.49 17.99
CA VAL A 15 12.49 29.40 17.01
C VAL A 15 12.65 28.05 17.69
N ILE A 16 13.65 27.88 18.56
CA ILE A 16 13.86 26.63 19.30
C ILE A 16 12.63 26.25 20.13
N GLN A 17 11.96 27.23 20.75
CA GLN A 17 10.73 27.00 21.52
C GLN A 17 9.53 26.61 20.65
N SER A 18 9.51 27.02 19.38
CA SER A 18 8.44 26.68 18.44
C SER A 18 8.63 25.32 17.75
N LEU A 19 9.81 24.71 17.87
CA LEU A 19 10.09 23.40 17.28
C LEU A 19 9.50 22.26 18.13
N PRO A 20 9.17 21.11 17.52
CA PRO A 20 8.76 19.92 18.25
C PRO A 20 9.81 19.51 19.28
N GLN A 21 9.37 19.05 20.47
CA GLN A 21 10.27 18.54 21.51
C GLN A 21 10.85 17.16 21.16
N ASP A 22 10.12 16.35 20.39
CA ASP A 22 10.58 15.04 19.92
C ASP A 22 11.86 15.19 19.08
N THR A 23 12.94 14.49 19.47
CA THR A 23 14.26 14.60 18.84
C THR A 23 14.25 14.24 17.36
N ASP A 24 13.52 13.19 16.98
CA ASP A 24 13.51 12.69 15.60
C ASP A 24 12.75 13.62 14.66
N LYS A 25 11.61 14.16 15.12
CA LYS A 25 10.82 15.12 14.35
C LYS A 25 11.57 16.44 14.23
N HIS A 26 12.23 16.88 15.29
CA HIS A 26 13.09 18.06 15.27
C HIS A 26 14.17 17.94 14.19
N VAL A 27 14.97 16.86 14.21
CA VAL A 27 16.06 16.65 13.25
C VAL A 27 15.53 16.60 11.81
N THR A 28 14.40 15.92 11.60
CA THR A 28 13.79 15.79 10.27
C THR A 28 13.33 17.15 9.73
N LEU A 29 12.68 17.96 10.56
CA LEU A 29 12.14 19.25 10.17
C LEU A 29 13.27 20.26 9.88
N VAL A 30 14.28 20.33 10.75
CA VAL A 30 15.46 21.20 10.53
C VAL A 30 16.22 20.77 9.27
N ARG A 31 16.39 19.46 9.04
CA ARG A 31 17.02 18.95 7.82
C ARG A 31 16.23 19.37 6.57
N HIS A 32 14.90 19.32 6.63
CA HIS A 32 14.06 19.73 5.51
C HIS A 32 14.18 21.23 5.21
N ILE A 33 14.11 22.09 6.23
CA ILE A 33 14.31 23.55 6.07
C ILE A 33 15.71 23.85 5.51
N ALA A 34 16.75 23.17 6.01
CA ALA A 34 18.12 23.34 5.51
C ALA A 34 18.26 22.92 4.03
N GLN A 35 17.51 21.91 3.60
CA GLN A 35 17.44 21.48 2.20
C GLN A 35 16.67 22.47 1.31
N GLU A 36 15.61 23.11 1.81
CA GLU A 36 14.91 24.18 1.07
C GLU A 36 15.76 25.42 0.89
N LEU A 37 16.54 25.78 1.92
CA LEU A 37 17.46 26.91 1.90
C LEU A 37 18.79 26.61 1.17
N ASN A 38 18.94 25.43 0.56
CA ASN A 38 20.14 24.96 -0.13
C ASN A 38 21.42 25.00 0.74
N VAL A 39 21.28 24.88 2.05
CA VAL A 39 22.40 24.77 3.00
C VAL A 39 22.97 23.35 2.96
N ILE A 40 22.10 22.35 2.73
CA ILE A 40 22.46 20.93 2.64
C ILE A 40 21.89 20.39 1.32
N PRO A 41 22.62 19.53 0.58
CA PRO A 41 22.09 18.91 -0.63
C PRO A 41 20.84 18.06 -0.32
N LYS A 42 19.85 18.11 -1.20
CA LYS A 42 18.68 17.24 -1.15
C LYS A 42 19.13 15.80 -1.39
N THR A 43 19.13 14.99 -0.34
CA THR A 43 19.33 13.54 -0.46
C THR A 43 18.08 12.98 -1.14
N ILE A 44 18.16 12.73 -2.45
CA ILE A 44 17.14 11.96 -3.15
C ILE A 44 17.31 10.52 -2.70
N THR A 45 16.71 10.16 -1.57
CA THR A 45 16.55 8.76 -1.20
C THR A 45 15.58 8.16 -2.21
N GLN A 46 16.11 7.75 -3.36
CA GLN A 46 15.35 6.92 -4.29
C GLN A 46 15.08 5.62 -3.55
N HIS A 47 13.92 5.54 -2.89
CA HIS A 47 13.37 4.27 -2.52
C HIS A 47 13.20 3.51 -3.83
N LYS A 48 14.17 2.66 -4.17
CA LYS A 48 13.95 1.61 -5.15
C LYS A 48 12.79 0.82 -4.57
N ARG A 49 11.59 1.05 -5.10
CA ARG A 49 10.47 0.12 -4.94
C ARG A 49 11.04 -1.20 -5.42
N GLN A 50 11.51 -2.02 -4.50
CA GLN A 50 11.67 -3.43 -4.78
C GLN A 50 10.26 -3.87 -5.13
N GLN A 51 9.98 -3.99 -6.42
CA GLN A 51 8.80 -4.72 -6.86
C GLN A 51 9.01 -6.11 -6.30
N ARG A 52 8.43 -6.40 -5.13
CA ARG A 52 8.33 -7.76 -4.60
C ARG A 52 7.35 -8.46 -5.53
N SER A 53 7.85 -8.87 -6.70
CA SER A 53 7.13 -9.73 -7.61
C SER A 53 6.81 -11.01 -6.86
N LEU A 54 5.56 -11.46 -6.95
CA LEU A 54 5.15 -12.75 -6.40
C LEU A 54 6.04 -13.86 -6.98
N PRO A 55 6.44 -14.86 -6.18
CA PRO A 55 7.11 -16.06 -6.68
C PRO A 55 6.33 -16.67 -7.86
N ILE A 56 7.03 -17.11 -8.90
CA ILE A 56 6.41 -17.63 -10.14
C ILE A 56 5.49 -18.82 -9.81
N GLU A 57 5.95 -19.73 -8.93
CA GLU A 57 5.17 -20.88 -8.47
C GLU A 57 3.81 -20.48 -7.88
N LEU A 58 3.78 -19.40 -7.11
CA LEU A 58 2.55 -18.89 -6.50
C LEU A 58 1.61 -18.27 -7.54
N GLN A 59 2.15 -17.62 -8.57
CA GLN A 59 1.34 -17.09 -9.67
C GLN A 59 0.68 -18.22 -10.45
N GLU A 60 1.43 -19.27 -10.77
CA GLU A 60 0.91 -20.46 -11.45
C GLU A 60 -0.16 -21.15 -10.61
N LEU A 61 0.02 -21.19 -9.30
CA LEU A 61 -0.94 -21.79 -8.36
C LEU A 61 -2.25 -21.00 -8.32
N ILE A 62 -2.18 -19.66 -8.27
CA ILE A 62 -3.37 -18.78 -8.35
C ILE A 62 -4.10 -18.97 -9.69
N ILE A 63 -3.37 -19.06 -10.80
CA ILE A 63 -3.97 -19.29 -12.13
C ILE A 63 -4.64 -20.66 -12.19
N LYS A 64 -3.98 -21.71 -11.68
CA LYS A 64 -4.54 -23.07 -11.61
C LYS A 64 -5.81 -23.10 -10.78
N PHE A 65 -5.83 -22.45 -9.61
CA PHE A 65 -7.02 -22.31 -8.77
C PHE A 65 -8.19 -21.75 -9.57
N TYR A 66 -7.98 -20.65 -10.31
CA TYR A 66 -9.05 -20.03 -11.10
C TYR A 66 -9.55 -20.88 -12.28
N ASN A 67 -8.75 -21.85 -12.73
CA ASN A 67 -9.09 -22.76 -13.82
C ASN A 67 -9.63 -24.11 -13.33
N GLN A 68 -9.81 -24.32 -12.03
CA GLN A 68 -10.45 -25.54 -11.52
C GLN A 68 -11.95 -25.50 -11.74
N ASP A 69 -12.46 -26.50 -12.46
CA ASP A 69 -13.90 -26.67 -12.72
C ASP A 69 -14.66 -27.16 -11.47
N ASP A 70 -13.96 -27.76 -10.51
CA ASP A 70 -14.54 -28.33 -9.27
C ASP A 70 -14.90 -27.26 -8.23
N ILE A 71 -14.35 -26.05 -8.39
CA ILE A 71 -14.63 -24.93 -7.50
C ILE A 71 -15.80 -24.15 -8.07
N SER A 72 -17.01 -24.48 -7.59
CA SER A 72 -18.15 -23.62 -7.83
C SER A 72 -17.97 -22.32 -7.07
N TYR A 73 -17.50 -21.28 -7.77
CA TYR A 73 -17.48 -19.93 -7.24
C TYR A 73 -18.89 -19.45 -6.86
N GLN A 74 -19.92 -20.04 -7.47
CA GLN A 74 -21.31 -19.84 -7.13
C GLN A 74 -21.69 -20.77 -5.95
N LEU A 75 -21.87 -20.20 -4.77
CA LEU A 75 -22.43 -20.93 -3.64
C LEU A 75 -23.90 -21.27 -3.92
N ALA A 76 -24.32 -22.51 -3.63
CA ALA A 76 -25.71 -22.93 -3.77
C ALA A 76 -26.65 -21.98 -3.00
N GLY A 77 -27.61 -21.38 -3.71
CA GLY A 77 -28.58 -20.43 -3.14
C GLY A 77 -28.12 -18.97 -3.02
N LYS A 78 -26.89 -18.63 -3.43
CA LYS A 78 -26.45 -17.23 -3.60
C LYS A 78 -26.53 -16.82 -5.07
N ARG A 79 -26.87 -15.54 -5.33
CA ARG A 79 -26.79 -14.94 -6.67
C ARG A 79 -25.37 -15.05 -7.21
N ASP A 80 -25.21 -15.10 -8.53
CA ASP A 80 -23.93 -15.18 -9.30
C ASP A 80 -22.99 -13.98 -9.06
N ARG A 81 -22.61 -13.75 -7.82
CA ARG A 81 -21.84 -12.60 -7.36
C ARG A 81 -20.81 -13.13 -6.40
N ILE A 82 -19.60 -13.26 -6.93
CA ILE A 82 -18.44 -13.72 -6.20
C ILE A 82 -17.67 -12.49 -5.77
N THR A 83 -17.38 -12.36 -4.48
CA THR A 83 -16.49 -11.31 -4.01
C THR A 83 -15.04 -11.80 -4.06
N VAL A 84 -14.11 -10.94 -4.50
CA VAL A 84 -12.67 -11.23 -4.54
C VAL A 84 -12.16 -11.72 -3.18
N ARG A 85 -12.76 -11.21 -2.11
CA ARG A 85 -12.43 -11.58 -0.73
C ARG A 85 -12.82 -13.02 -0.40
N GLU A 86 -13.98 -13.49 -0.83
CA GLU A 86 -14.42 -14.87 -0.60
C GLU A 86 -13.52 -15.86 -1.36
N THR A 87 -13.20 -15.58 -2.64
CA THR A 87 -12.29 -16.42 -3.44
C THR A 87 -10.87 -16.45 -2.88
N PHE A 88 -10.40 -15.30 -2.38
CA PHE A 88 -9.10 -15.24 -1.73
C PHE A 88 -9.07 -16.08 -0.45
N GLN A 89 -10.13 -16.05 0.35
CA GLN A 89 -10.22 -16.87 1.55
C GLN A 89 -10.21 -18.37 1.23
N LEU A 90 -10.96 -18.79 0.20
CA LEU A 90 -10.98 -20.19 -0.26
C LEU A 90 -9.60 -20.65 -0.72
N PHE A 91 -8.94 -19.82 -1.53
CA PHE A 91 -7.57 -20.07 -1.98
C PHE A 91 -6.61 -20.25 -0.79
N LEU A 92 -6.71 -19.38 0.23
CA LEU A 92 -5.89 -19.51 1.43
C LEU A 92 -6.18 -20.81 2.18
N THR A 93 -7.45 -21.23 2.29
CA THR A 93 -7.81 -22.46 3.02
C THR A 93 -7.42 -23.74 2.29
N GLU A 94 -7.43 -23.74 0.96
CA GLU A 94 -7.19 -24.94 0.15
C GLU A 94 -5.70 -25.16 -0.16
N TYR A 95 -4.94 -24.07 -0.29
CA TYR A 95 -3.57 -24.14 -0.83
C TYR A 95 -2.46 -23.65 0.10
N LEU A 96 -2.78 -23.04 1.24
CA LEU A 96 -1.79 -22.30 2.02
C LEU A 96 -1.84 -22.60 3.51
N ASP A 97 -0.99 -23.50 3.96
CA ASP A 97 -0.84 -23.81 5.38
C ASP A 97 0.03 -22.80 6.15
N THR A 98 0.96 -22.03 5.55
CA THR A 98 1.74 -21.03 6.33
C THR A 98 2.34 -19.88 5.51
N ASN A 99 2.21 -18.66 6.05
CA ASN A 99 3.10 -17.49 5.91
C ASN A 99 3.54 -17.02 4.50
N ILE A 100 2.65 -17.03 3.51
CA ILE A 100 2.90 -16.29 2.26
C ILE A 100 2.38 -14.86 2.37
N ASN A 101 3.25 -13.89 2.08
CA ASN A 101 2.89 -12.47 1.93
C ASN A 101 2.18 -12.23 0.59
N LEU A 102 0.99 -12.79 0.42
CA LEU A 102 0.11 -12.53 -0.71
C LEU A 102 -0.92 -11.47 -0.32
N SER A 103 -0.94 -10.35 -1.05
CA SER A 103 -1.97 -9.33 -0.85
C SER A 103 -3.22 -9.64 -1.67
N LEU A 104 -4.39 -9.24 -1.16
CA LEU A 104 -5.66 -9.36 -1.88
C LEU A 104 -5.61 -8.69 -3.26
N THR A 105 -4.91 -7.55 -3.36
CA THR A 105 -4.75 -6.81 -4.61
C THR A 105 -3.97 -7.63 -5.63
N SER A 106 -2.82 -8.19 -5.23
CA SER A 106 -1.98 -8.98 -6.13
C SER A 106 -2.67 -10.29 -6.56
N PHE A 107 -3.48 -10.88 -5.69
CA PHE A 107 -4.31 -12.04 -6.03
C PHE A 107 -5.39 -11.69 -7.07
N ASN A 108 -6.02 -10.52 -6.93
CA ASN A 108 -7.02 -10.04 -7.88
C ASN A 108 -6.42 -9.70 -9.25
N ASP A 109 -5.20 -9.17 -9.28
CA ASP A 109 -4.51 -8.80 -10.52
C ASP A 109 -4.16 -10.02 -11.39
N LEU A 110 -3.97 -11.19 -10.76
CA LEU A 110 -3.67 -12.46 -11.44
C LEU A 110 -4.92 -13.23 -11.88
N ARG A 111 -6.10 -12.66 -11.65
CA ARG A 111 -7.37 -13.27 -12.02
C ARG A 111 -7.61 -13.17 -13.52
N PRO A 112 -7.99 -14.26 -14.20
CA PRO A 112 -8.30 -14.20 -15.62
C PRO A 112 -9.59 -13.38 -15.87
N MET A 113 -9.61 -12.65 -17.00
CA MET A 113 -10.63 -11.64 -17.31
C MET A 113 -12.03 -12.22 -17.53
N ASN A 114 -12.13 -13.53 -17.77
CA ASN A 114 -13.39 -14.27 -17.92
C ASN A 114 -14.17 -14.41 -16.60
N ILE A 115 -13.54 -14.19 -15.45
CA ILE A 115 -14.22 -14.24 -14.16
C ILE A 115 -14.76 -12.83 -13.87
N LEU A 116 -16.06 -12.67 -13.61
CA LEU A 116 -16.67 -11.36 -13.32
C LEU A 116 -16.77 -11.15 -11.79
N VAL A 117 -16.25 -10.03 -11.28
CA VAL A 117 -16.48 -9.62 -9.88
C VAL A 117 -17.77 -8.81 -9.80
N GLN A 118 -18.47 -8.94 -8.69
CA GLN A 118 -19.56 -8.04 -8.29
C GLN A 118 -19.23 -6.54 -8.38
N SER A 119 -17.97 -6.11 -8.19
CA SER A 119 -17.60 -4.69 -8.31
C SER A 119 -17.72 -4.12 -9.72
N TYR A 120 -17.68 -4.98 -10.75
CA TYR A 120 -17.77 -4.58 -12.15
C TYR A 120 -19.20 -4.67 -12.70
N THR A 121 -20.10 -5.33 -12.00
CA THR A 121 -21.52 -5.36 -12.38
C THR A 121 -22.20 -4.12 -11.80
N ARG A 122 -22.22 -3.03 -12.57
CA ARG A 122 -23.17 -1.94 -12.32
C ARG A 122 -24.56 -2.57 -12.34
N GLU A 123 -25.24 -2.56 -11.21
CA GLU A 123 -26.64 -2.94 -11.12
C GLU A 123 -27.42 -2.00 -12.04
N ARG A 124 -27.67 -2.42 -13.28
CA ARG A 124 -28.83 -1.95 -14.00
C ARG A 124 -29.99 -2.67 -13.35
N SER A 125 -30.53 -2.06 -12.31
CA SER A 125 -31.88 -2.34 -11.83
C SER A 125 -32.82 -2.05 -12.99
N CYS A 126 -33.10 -3.05 -13.81
CA CYS A 126 -34.25 -3.01 -14.68
C CYS A 126 -35.47 -3.16 -13.77
N LEU A 127 -36.10 -2.01 -13.46
CA LEU A 127 -37.50 -1.95 -13.05
C LEU A 127 -38.38 -2.18 -14.28
#